data_AF-A0A091SI94-F1
#
_entry.id   AF-A0A091SI94-F1
#
_cell.length_a   1.000
_cell.length_b   1.000
_cell.length_c   1.000
_cell.angle_alpha   90.00
_cell.angle_beta   90.00
_cell.angle_gamma   90.00
#
_symmetry.space_group_name_H-M   'P 1'
#
loop_
_entity.id
_entity.type
_entity.pdbx_description
1 polymer ?
#
loop_
_entity_poly.entity_id
_entity_poly.type
_entity_poly.pdbx_seq_one_letter_code
_entity_poly.pdbx_strand_id
1 'polypeptide(L)' 'NGMKLHREKFRLDIRKRFFTERVLGHWNRLPREVVMAPSLSEFKEHLDI' A
#
# COMPACT_ATOMS: atom_id res chain seq x y z
N ASN A 1 -1.68 14.43 26.81
CA ASN A 1 -2.03 13.97 25.45
C ASN A 1 -0.86 13.49 24.57
N GLY A 2 0.41 13.79 24.89
CA GLY A 2 1.56 13.38 24.04
C GLY A 2 1.84 11.87 23.95
N MET A 3 1.58 11.10 25.03
CA MET A 3 1.79 9.64 25.04
C MET A 3 0.87 8.90 24.05
N LYS A 4 -0.36 9.39 23.85
CA LYS A 4 -1.33 8.79 22.92
C LYS A 4 -0.92 9.02 21.45
N LEU A 5 -0.40 10.21 21.14
CA LEU A 5 0.12 10.56 19.80
C LEU A 5 1.36 9.74 19.43
N HIS A 6 2.30 9.54 20.36
CA HIS A 6 3.46 8.68 20.09
C HIS A 6 3.03 7.23 19.80
N ARG A 7 2.10 6.69 20.58
CA ARG A 7 1.60 5.32 20.37
C ARG A 7 0.87 5.17 19.03
N GLU A 8 0.07 6.17 18.64
CA GLU A 8 -0.61 6.17 17.34
C GLU A 8 0.36 6.31 16.17
N LYS A 9 1.36 7.19 16.28
CA LYS A 9 2.42 7.32 15.27
C LYS A 9 3.21 6.02 15.10
N PHE A 10 3.57 5.36 16.21
CA PHE A 10 4.23 4.05 16.20
C PHE A 10 3.40 2.98 15.48
N ARG A 11 2.09 2.93 15.75
CA ARG A 11 1.17 2.03 15.02
C ARG A 11 1.08 2.36 13.54
N LEU A 12 1.11 3.64 13.18
CA LEU A 12 1.09 4.11 11.80
C LEU A 12 2.36 3.72 11.04
N ASP A 13 3.53 3.90 11.67
CA ASP A 13 4.82 3.57 11.06
C ASP A 13 4.95 2.05 10.82
N ILE A 14 4.49 1.22 11.76
CA ILE A 14 4.41 -0.24 11.56
C ILE A 14 3.47 -0.58 10.39
N ARG A 15 2.27 0.02 10.35
CA ARG A 15 1.29 -0.26 9.29
C ARG A 15 1.81 0.14 7.92
N LYS A 16 2.51 1.27 7.81
CA LYS A 16 3.17 1.72 6.57
C LYS A 16 4.22 0.71 6.13
N ARG A 17 5.13 0.30 7.02
CA ARG A 17 6.18 -0.68 6.69
C ARG A 17 5.60 -2.01 6.23
N PHE A 18 4.62 -2.55 6.95
CA PHE A 18 3.93 -3.80 6.57
C PHE A 18 3.23 -3.70 5.22
N PHE A 19 2.58 -2.57 4.94
CA PHE A 19 1.93 -2.34 3.66
C PHE A 19 2.94 -2.31 2.52
N THR A 20 4.06 -1.59 2.68
CA THR A 20 5.13 -1.54 1.69
C THR A 20 5.75 -2.91 1.44
N GLU A 21 6.09 -3.68 2.49
CA GLU A 21 6.66 -5.03 2.33
C GLU A 21 5.71 -5.99 1.60
N ARG A 22 4.40 -5.96 1.94
CA ARG A 22 3.38 -6.76 1.25
C ARG A 22 3.22 -6.36 -0.22
N VAL A 23 3.13 -5.06 -0.50
CA VAL A 23 2.96 -4.56 -1.88
C VAL A 23 4.19 -4.89 -2.71
N LEU A 24 5.41 -4.65 -2.21
CA LEU A 24 6.65 -4.94 -2.92
C LEU A 24 6.79 -6.45 -3.23
N GLY A 25 6.43 -7.33 -2.29
CA GLY A 25 6.48 -8.78 -2.51
C GLY A 25 5.53 -9.27 -3.60
N HIS A 26 4.41 -8.57 -3.82
CA HIS A 26 3.44 -8.89 -4.86
C HIS A 26 3.62 -8.09 -6.15
N TRP A 27 4.40 -7.02 -6.12
CA TRP A 27 4.58 -6.10 -7.25
C TRP A 27 5.02 -6.80 -8.53
N ASN A 28 5.99 -7.72 -8.43
CA ASN A 28 6.48 -8.50 -9.57
C ASN A 28 5.49 -9.54 -10.09
N ARG A 29 4.38 -9.78 -9.36
CA ARG A 29 3.31 -10.72 -9.73
C ARG A 29 2.13 -9.99 -10.37
N LEU A 30 2.12 -8.66 -10.33
CA LEU A 30 1.08 -7.86 -10.97
C LEU A 30 1.37 -7.74 -12.48
N PRO A 31 0.34 -7.83 -13.33
CA PRO A 31 0.45 -7.50 -14.75
C PRO A 31 0.99 -6.09 -14.96
N ARG A 32 1.69 -5.88 -16.08
CA ARG A 32 2.30 -4.59 -16.39
C ARG A 32 1.25 -3.50 -16.57
N GLU A 33 0.09 -3.85 -17.10
CA GLU A 33 -1.06 -3.00 -17.33
C GLU A 33 -1.63 -2.45 -16.02
N VAL A 34 -1.72 -3.31 -15.00
CA VAL A 34 -2.10 -2.94 -13.64
C VAL A 34 -1.09 -1.93 -13.08
N VAL A 35 0.21 -2.25 -13.17
CA VAL A 35 1.30 -1.43 -12.62
C VAL A 35 1.44 -0.07 -13.32
N MET A 36 1.13 0.01 -14.62
CA MET A 36 1.26 1.21 -15.43
C MET A 36 0.02 2.12 -15.40
N ALA A 37 -1.01 1.78 -14.63
CA ALA A 37 -2.20 2.60 -14.52
C ALA A 37 -1.87 4.02 -14.03
N PRO A 38 -2.27 5.08 -14.76
CA PRO A 38 -1.99 6.47 -14.40
C PRO A 38 -2.83 6.97 -13.22
N SER A 39 -3.91 6.27 -12.88
CA SER A 39 -4.81 6.62 -11.77
C SER A 39 -5.12 5.42 -10.88
N LEU A 40 -5.50 5.69 -9.63
CA LEU A 40 -5.93 4.64 -8.69
C LEU A 40 -7.23 3.96 -9.14
N SER A 41 -8.09 4.67 -9.87
CA SER A 41 -9.34 4.10 -10.40
C SER A 41 -9.03 3.03 -11.43
N GLU A 42 -8.18 3.36 -12.41
CA GLU A 42 -7.72 2.42 -13.44
C GLU A 42 -6.90 1.27 -12.83
N PHE A 43 -6.09 1.54 -11.80
CA PHE A 43 -5.38 0.48 -11.06
C PHE A 43 -6.33 -0.55 -10.44
N LYS A 44 -7.46 -0.09 -9.86
CA LYS A 44 -8.50 -0.97 -9.31
C LYS A 44 -9.24 -1.74 -10.39
N GLU A 45 -9.64 -1.05 -11.46
CA GLU A 45 -10.31 -1.68 -12.59
C GLU A 45 -9.48 -2.82 -13.17
N HIS A 46 -8.15 -2.69 -13.26
CA HIS A 46 -7.29 -3.77 -13.75
C HIS A 46 -7.00 -4.88 -12.72
N LEU A 47 -7.15 -4.61 -11.41
CA LEU A 47 -6.96 -5.61 -10.35
C LEU A 47 -8.17 -6.53 -10.17
N ASP A 48 -9.37 -6.04 -10.46
CA ASP A 48 -10.64 -6.74 -10.24
C ASP A 48 -11.08 -7.63 -11.44
N ILE A 49 -10.21 -7.80 -12.45
CA ILE A 49 -10.42 -8.63 -13.67
C ILE A 49 -9.94 -10.07 -13.46
#